data_AF-A0AAU0PPR4-F1
#
_entry.id   AF-A0AAU0PPR4-F1
#
_cell.length_a   1.000
_cell.length_b   1.000
_cell.length_c   1.000
_cell.angle_alpha   90.00
_cell.angle_beta   90.00
_cell.angle_gamma   90.00
#
_symmetry.space_group_name_H-M   'P 1'
#
loop_
_entity.id
_entity.type
_entity.pdbx_description
1 polymer ?
#
loop_
_entity_poly.entity_id
_entity_poly.type
_entity_poly.pdbx_seq_one_letter_code
_entity_poly.pdbx_strand_id
1 'polypeptide(L)'
;MDFLVKLHDKINKKLGNDKFVYSLNFFMLIFSLVFTAVFYYADNGNNNAFIRSGVALIISGVIVEYTLSSIKLYEYSNTVYVEGISIIKEKELPKKYKSQKMLAHFYILIGTLIWGFADLLPQSFYLLR
;
A
#
# COMPACT_ATOMS: atom_id res chain seq x y z
N MET A 1 -11.37 -16.60 -22.92
CA MET A 1 -11.84 -16.23 -21.57
C MET A 1 -11.18 -17.06 -20.47
N ASP A 2 -11.00 -18.37 -20.66
CA ASP A 2 -10.42 -19.28 -19.64
C ASP A 2 -9.02 -18.92 -19.13
N PHE A 3 -8.18 -18.30 -19.95
CA PHE A 3 -6.85 -17.88 -19.51
C PHE A 3 -6.92 -16.79 -18.42
N LEU A 4 -7.82 -15.82 -18.55
CA LEU A 4 -8.00 -14.74 -17.57
C LEU A 4 -8.55 -15.28 -16.25
N VAL A 5 -9.49 -16.23 -16.32
CA VAL A 5 -10.05 -16.88 -15.12
C VAL A 5 -8.98 -17.71 -14.40
N LYS A 6 -8.19 -18.50 -15.14
CA LYS A 6 -7.07 -19.28 -14.56
C LYS A 6 -5.98 -18.38 -13.97
N LEU A 7 -5.68 -17.24 -14.62
CA LEU A 7 -4.73 -16.27 -14.10
C LEU A 7 -5.25 -15.63 -12.82
N HIS A 8 -6.52 -15.22 -12.81
CA HIS A 8 -7.19 -14.65 -11.65
C HIS A 8 -7.20 -15.63 -10.46
N ASP A 9 -7.55 -16.90 -10.67
CA ASP A 9 -7.52 -17.92 -9.63
C ASP A 9 -6.11 -18.19 -9.09
N LYS A 10 -5.10 -18.17 -9.98
CA LYS A 10 -3.69 -18.36 -9.58
C LYS A 10 -3.19 -17.17 -8.77
N ILE A 11 -3.61 -15.96 -9.11
CA ILE A 11 -3.33 -14.73 -8.36
C ILE A 11 -4.05 -14.78 -7.01
N ASN A 12 -5.33 -15.13 -6.96
CA ASN A 12 -6.11 -15.26 -5.73
C ASN A 12 -5.52 -16.30 -4.78
N LYS A 13 -5.11 -17.47 -5.30
CA LYS A 13 -4.46 -18.51 -4.48
C LYS A 13 -3.12 -18.04 -3.91
N LYS A 14 -2.39 -17.19 -4.63
CA LYS A 14 -1.11 -16.62 -4.18
C LYS A 14 -1.31 -15.43 -3.22
N LEU A 15 -2.38 -14.65 -3.41
CA LEU A 15 -2.83 -13.59 -2.49
C LEU A 15 -3.45 -14.15 -1.21
N GLY A 16 -3.98 -15.37 -1.22
CA GLY A 16 -4.42 -16.07 -0.01
C GLY A 16 -3.30 -16.45 0.95
N ASN A 17 -2.03 -16.28 0.54
CA ASN A 17 -0.88 -16.45 1.43
C ASN A 17 -0.51 -15.08 2.03
N ASP A 18 -0.96 -14.84 3.26
CA ASP A 18 -0.72 -13.62 4.03
C ASP A 18 0.76 -13.15 3.95
N LYS A 19 1.73 -14.09 4.01
CA LYS A 19 3.17 -13.76 3.93
C LYS A 19 3.57 -13.14 2.60
N PHE A 20 3.01 -13.61 1.49
CA PHE A 20 3.31 -13.09 0.15
C PHE A 20 2.72 -11.68 -0.01
N VAL A 21 1.49 -11.45 0.47
CA VAL A 21 0.85 -10.14 0.44
C VAL A 21 1.66 -9.10 1.22
N TYR A 22 2.06 -9.42 2.45
CA TYR A 22 2.88 -8.52 3.25
C TYR A 22 4.23 -8.19 2.60
N SER A 23 4.86 -9.17 1.95
CA SER A 23 6.13 -8.96 1.25
C SER A 23 5.96 -8.12 -0.02
N LEU A 24 4.90 -8.36 -0.79
CA LEU A 24 4.61 -7.60 -2.00
C LEU A 24 4.27 -6.14 -1.67
N ASN A 25 3.43 -5.91 -0.65
CA ASN A 25 3.07 -4.59 -0.18
C ASN A 25 4.30 -3.79 0.26
N PHE A 26 5.20 -4.43 1.00
CA PHE A 26 6.46 -3.80 1.41
C PHE A 26 7.35 -3.42 0.21
N PHE A 27 7.43 -4.30 -0.80
CA PHE A 27 8.19 -4.02 -2.02
C PHE A 27 7.58 -2.86 -2.81
N MET A 28 6.25 -2.77 -2.92
CA MET A 28 5.57 -1.67 -3.60
C MET A 28 5.84 -0.31 -2.92
N LEU A 29 5.81 -0.28 -1.58
CA LEU A 29 6.14 0.93 -0.82
C LEU A 29 7.59 1.36 -1.09
N ILE A 30 8.57 0.45 -0.91
CA ILE A 30 9.98 0.75 -1.17
C ILE A 30 10.19 1.24 -2.60
N PHE A 31 9.62 0.54 -3.59
CA PHE A 31 9.76 0.91 -4.99
C PHE A 31 9.26 2.33 -5.25
N SER A 32 8.08 2.68 -4.74
CA SER A 32 7.52 4.04 -4.91
C SER A 32 8.35 5.13 -4.22
N LEU A 33 8.97 4.82 -3.08
CA LEU A 33 9.85 5.75 -2.37
C LEU A 33 11.17 5.96 -3.12
N VAL A 34 11.80 4.87 -3.58
CA VAL A 34 13.01 4.95 -4.41
C VAL A 34 12.74 5.71 -5.70
N PHE A 35 11.61 5.43 -6.36
CA PHE A 35 11.19 6.16 -7.55
C PHE A 35 11.07 7.66 -7.28
N THR A 36 10.35 8.05 -6.22
CA THR A 36 10.20 9.46 -5.82
C THR A 36 11.54 10.11 -5.52
N ALA A 37 12.44 9.42 -4.81
CA ALA A 37 13.77 9.92 -4.50
C ALA A 37 14.64 10.10 -5.76
N VAL A 38 14.62 9.15 -6.69
CA VAL A 38 15.34 9.26 -7.97
C VAL A 38 14.83 10.47 -8.76
N PHE A 39 13.52 10.68 -8.82
CA PHE A 39 12.95 11.85 -9.49
C PHE A 39 13.29 13.15 -8.77
N TYR A 40 13.33 13.17 -7.44
CA TYR A 40 13.80 14.32 -6.67
C TYR A 40 15.25 14.70 -7.03
N TYR A 41 16.15 13.73 -7.18
CA TYR A 41 17.54 14.00 -7.57
C TYR A 41 17.72 14.27 -9.07
N ALA A 42 16.91 13.66 -9.94
CA ALA A 42 16.99 13.87 -11.38
C ALA A 42 16.36 15.21 -11.82
N ASP A 43 15.49 15.80 -10.99
CA ASP A 43 14.85 17.06 -11.32
C ASP A 43 15.85 18.23 -11.19
N ASN A 44 16.37 18.69 -12.33
CA ASN A 44 17.31 19.82 -12.43
C ASN A 44 16.57 21.18 -12.42
N GLY A 45 15.62 21.35 -11.49
CA GLY A 45 14.91 22.61 -11.27
C GLY A 45 13.71 22.87 -12.18
N ASN A 46 13.26 21.89 -12.97
CA ASN A 46 12.02 22.00 -13.75
C ASN A 46 10.78 21.59 -12.94
N ASN A 47 10.98 20.98 -11.76
CA ASN A 47 10.05 20.59 -10.68
C ASN A 47 8.87 19.68 -11.08
N ASN A 48 8.49 19.65 -12.36
CA ASN A 48 7.38 18.89 -12.90
C ASN A 48 7.55 17.38 -12.71
N ALA A 49 8.79 16.88 -12.74
CA ALA A 49 9.04 15.44 -12.67
C ALA A 49 8.93 14.93 -11.23
N PHE A 50 9.45 15.70 -10.26
CA PHE A 50 9.29 15.41 -8.84
C PHE A 50 7.82 15.50 -8.41
N ILE A 51 7.10 16.55 -8.79
CA ILE A 51 5.69 16.75 -8.40
C ILE A 51 4.82 15.58 -8.90
N ARG A 52 5.04 15.13 -10.13
CA ARG A 52 4.34 13.98 -10.70
C ARG A 52 4.71 12.65 -10.04
N SER A 53 5.92 12.53 -9.49
CA SER A 53 6.32 11.32 -8.77
C SER A 53 5.50 11.10 -7.48
N GLY A 54 4.92 12.17 -6.90
CA GLY A 54 3.99 12.07 -5.77
C GLY A 54 2.78 11.16 -6.06
N VAL A 55 2.32 11.09 -7.32
CA VAL A 55 1.23 10.19 -7.74
C VAL A 55 1.60 8.72 -7.53
N ALA A 56 2.87 8.35 -7.73
CA ALA A 56 3.33 6.98 -7.54
C ALA A 56 3.23 6.55 -6.07
N LEU A 57 3.47 7.47 -5.12
CA LEU A 57 3.27 7.24 -3.68
C LEU A 57 1.80 7.08 -3.33
N ILE A 58 0.92 7.90 -3.92
CA ILE A 58 -0.53 7.81 -3.68
C ILE A 58 -1.03 6.46 -4.18
N ILE A 59 -0.72 6.08 -5.41
CA ILE A 59 -1.18 4.82 -6.01
C ILE A 59 -0.66 3.62 -5.23
N SER A 60 0.62 3.60 -4.84
CA SER A 60 1.18 2.50 -4.05
C SER A 60 0.52 2.40 -2.68
N GLY A 61 0.29 3.54 -2.01
CA GLY A 61 -0.41 3.61 -0.72
C GLY A 61 -1.84 3.08 -0.81
N VAL A 62 -2.62 3.52 -1.81
CA VAL A 62 -4.00 3.06 -2.02
C VAL A 62 -4.05 1.57 -2.33
N ILE A 63 -3.16 1.05 -3.19
CA ILE A 63 -3.11 -0.38 -3.51
C ILE A 63 -2.81 -1.20 -2.26
N VAL A 64 -1.83 -0.78 -1.46
CA VAL A 64 -1.44 -1.48 -0.22
C VAL A 64 -2.55 -1.43 0.82
N GLU A 65 -3.23 -0.29 0.97
CA GLU A 65 -4.36 -0.16 1.90
C GLU A 65 -5.54 -1.04 1.47
N TYR A 66 -5.82 -1.10 0.17
CA TYR A 66 -6.84 -1.98 -0.39
C TYR A 66 -6.49 -3.46 -0.22
N THR A 67 -5.26 -3.88 -0.55
CA THR A 67 -4.85 -5.29 -0.37
C THR A 67 -4.88 -5.69 1.10
N LEU A 68 -4.45 -4.82 2.03
CA LEU A 68 -4.56 -5.09 3.46
C LEU A 68 -6.03 -5.19 3.88
N SER A 69 -6.89 -4.25 3.47
CA SER A 69 -8.32 -4.29 3.82
C SER A 69 -9.07 -5.49 3.22
N SER A 70 -8.54 -6.11 2.16
CA SER A 70 -9.09 -7.32 1.55
C SER A 70 -8.79 -8.59 2.35
N ILE A 71 -7.84 -8.55 3.29
CA ILE A 71 -7.53 -9.68 4.18
C ILE A 71 -8.72 -9.88 5.11
N LYS A 72 -9.27 -11.10 5.13
CA LYS A 72 -10.43 -11.45 5.95
C LYS A 72 -10.10 -11.26 7.43
N LEU A 73 -10.83 -10.36 8.08
CA LEU A 73 -10.71 -10.04 9.51
C LEU A 73 -11.38 -11.08 10.42
N TYR A 74 -12.09 -12.05 9.85
CA TYR A 74 -12.92 -12.99 10.57
C TYR A 74 -12.56 -14.42 10.16
N GLU A 75 -12.28 -15.27 11.14
CA GLU A 75 -12.11 -16.71 10.96
C GLU A 75 -13.21 -17.45 11.72
N TYR A 76 -13.70 -18.55 11.14
CA TYR A 76 -14.61 -19.45 11.84
C TYR A 76 -13.83 -20.17 12.95
N SER A 77 -14.27 -19.97 14.19
CA SER A 77 -13.65 -20.61 15.34
C SER A 77 -14.11 -22.06 15.42
N ASN A 78 -13.21 -23.01 15.18
CA ASN A 78 -13.48 -24.45 15.38
C ASN A 78 -13.45 -24.86 16.86
N THR A 79 -13.16 -23.94 17.78
CA THR A 79 -12.96 -24.21 19.20
C THR A 79 -14.08 -23.68 20.10
N VAL A 80 -15.00 -22.87 19.55
CA VAL A 80 -16.12 -22.31 20.32
C VAL A 80 -17.41 -22.50 19.51
N TYR A 81 -18.29 -23.36 20.02
CA TYR A 81 -19.61 -23.64 19.46
C TYR A 81 -20.67 -23.13 20.43
N VAL A 82 -21.63 -22.36 19.92
CA VAL A 82 -22.88 -22.07 20.61
C VAL A 82 -23.97 -22.75 19.79
N GLU A 83 -24.75 -23.63 20.42
CA GLU A 83 -25.84 -24.38 19.77
C GLU A 83 -25.42 -25.19 18.53
N GLY A 84 -24.17 -25.66 18.49
CA GLY A 84 -23.64 -26.45 17.37
C GLY A 84 -23.20 -25.63 16.16
N ILE A 85 -23.27 -24.31 16.21
CA ILE A 85 -22.81 -23.39 15.15
C ILE A 85 -21.46 -22.80 15.56
N SER A 86 -20.47 -22.90 14.65
CA SER A 86 -19.15 -22.29 14.85
C SER A 86 -19.27 -20.77 14.85
N ILE A 87 -18.81 -20.12 15.91
CA ILE A 87 -18.91 -18.67 16.06
C ILE A 87 -17.83 -18.00 15.23
N ILE A 88 -18.18 -16.91 14.55
CA ILE A 88 -17.24 -16.07 13.82
C ILE A 88 -16.41 -15.30 14.86
N LYS A 89 -15.11 -15.57 14.96
CA LYS A 89 -14.21 -14.83 15.84
C LYS A 89 -13.42 -13.82 15.01
N GLU A 90 -13.28 -12.60 15.54
CA GLU A 90 -12.36 -11.62 14.97
C GLU A 90 -10.93 -12.15 15.07
N LYS A 91 -10.26 -12.26 13.91
CA LYS A 91 -8.88 -12.72 13.81
C LYS A 91 -7.98 -11.66 14.43
N GLU A 92 -7.15 -12.05 15.39
CA GLU A 92 -6.09 -11.16 15.85
C GLU A 92 -5.11 -10.90 14.71
N LEU A 93 -5.17 -9.69 14.16
CA LEU A 93 -4.28 -9.27 13.09
C LEU A 93 -2.84 -9.15 13.61
N PRO A 94 -1.84 -9.62 12.85
CA PRO A 94 -0.45 -9.48 13.25
C PRO A 94 -0.08 -7.99 13.34
N LYS A 95 0.78 -7.60 14.30
CA LYS A 95 1.25 -6.20 14.46
C LYS A 95 1.74 -5.57 13.14
N LYS A 96 2.35 -6.38 12.27
CA LYS A 96 2.81 -5.98 10.92
C LYS A 96 1.69 -5.42 10.03
N TYR A 97 0.46 -5.94 10.15
CA TYR A 97 -0.71 -5.43 9.45
C TYR A 97 -0.97 -3.97 9.80
N LYS A 98 -1.04 -3.67 11.11
CA LYS A 98 -1.31 -2.32 11.60
C LYS A 98 -0.23 -1.34 11.19
N SER A 99 1.04 -1.74 11.29
CA SER A 99 2.18 -0.92 10.86
C SER A 99 2.17 -0.64 9.35
N GLN A 100 1.94 -1.67 8.52
CA GLN A 100 1.90 -1.47 7.06
C GLN A 100 0.71 -0.64 6.61
N LYS A 101 -0.46 -0.81 7.24
CA LYS A 101 -1.64 0.03 6.96
C LYS A 101 -1.37 1.50 7.27
N MET A 102 -0.77 1.77 8.44
CA MET A 102 -0.41 3.13 8.83
C MET A 102 0.66 3.74 7.90
N LEU A 103 1.66 2.96 7.50
CA LEU A 103 2.67 3.41 6.52
C LEU A 103 2.03 3.72 5.15
N ALA A 104 1.15 2.86 4.66
CA ALA A 104 0.44 3.10 3.39
C ALA A 104 -0.37 4.40 3.45
N HIS A 105 -1.04 4.67 4.56
CA HIS A 105 -1.77 5.92 4.75
C HIS A 105 -0.84 7.14 4.73
N PHE A 106 0.34 7.07 5.36
CA PHE A 106 1.33 8.13 5.26
C PHE A 106 1.83 8.37 3.82
N TYR A 107 1.98 7.31 3.02
CA TYR A 107 2.35 7.45 1.61
C TYR A 107 1.30 8.22 0.81
N ILE A 108 0.02 8.00 1.09
CA ILE A 108 -1.08 8.76 0.49
C ILE A 108 -0.99 10.23 0.90
N LEU A 109 -0.80 10.52 2.19
CA LEU A 109 -0.69 11.90 2.68
C LEU A 109 0.51 12.63 2.08
N ILE A 110 1.70 12.02 2.13
CA ILE A 110 2.94 12.61 1.59
C ILE A 110 2.85 12.75 0.07
N GLY A 111 2.36 11.72 -0.63
CA GLY A 111 2.17 11.77 -2.07
C GLY A 111 1.18 12.88 -2.47
N THR A 112 0.12 13.09 -1.70
CA THR A 112 -0.85 14.18 -1.92
C THR A 112 -0.22 15.55 -1.66
N LEU A 113 0.64 15.68 -0.64
CA LEU A 113 1.40 16.91 -0.41
C LEU A 113 2.37 17.21 -1.56
N ILE A 114 3.12 16.20 -2.02
CA ILE A 114 4.06 16.36 -3.14
C ILE A 114 3.32 16.65 -4.44
N TRP A 115 2.24 15.96 -4.73
CA TRP A 115 1.54 16.11 -6.00
C TRP A 115 0.63 17.35 -6.04
N GLY A 116 -0.09 17.63 -4.96
CA GLY A 116 -1.09 18.69 -4.90
C GLY A 116 -0.59 20.02 -4.33
N PHE A 117 0.50 20.03 -3.55
CA PHE A 117 0.95 21.21 -2.82
C PHE A 117 2.42 21.56 -3.03
N ALA A 118 3.19 20.79 -3.80
CA ALA A 118 4.60 21.10 -4.02
C ALA A 118 4.80 22.43 -4.79
N ASP A 119 3.89 22.80 -5.69
CA ASP A 119 3.92 24.12 -6.35
C ASP A 119 3.79 25.29 -5.36
N LEU A 120 3.24 25.05 -4.18
CA LEU A 120 3.05 26.03 -3.11
C LEU A 120 4.24 26.09 -2.14
N LEU A 121 5.19 25.15 -2.25
CA LEU A 121 6.37 25.15 -1.38
C LEU A 121 7.28 26.32 -1.77
N PRO A 122 7.74 27.13 -0.79
CA PRO A 122 8.61 28.26 -1.08
C PRO A 122 9.90 27.77 -1.74
N GLN A 123 10.38 28.51 -2.75
CA GLN A 123 11.61 28.20 -3.48
C GLN A 123 12.84 28.01 -2.58
N SER A 124 12.84 28.60 -1.37
CA SER A 124 13.87 28.41 -0.35
C SER A 124 14.01 26.98 0.16
N PHE A 125 12.95 26.17 0.09
CA PHE A 125 13.00 24.75 0.44
C PHE A 125 13.78 23.93 -0.58
N TYR A 126 13.81 24.39 -1.84
CA TYR A 126 14.57 23.78 -2.93
C TYR A 126 16.02 24.27 -2.99
N LEU A 127 16.33 25.41 -2.37
CA LEU A 127 17.68 25.98 -2.25
C LEU A 127 18.53 25.33 -1.14
N LEU A 128 17.94 24.50 -0.28
CA LEU A 128 18.67 23.65 0.68
C LEU A 128 19.24 22.36 0.04
N ARG A 129 19.27 22.31 -1.30
CA ARG A 129 19.90 21.26 -2.10
C ARG A 129 21.40 21.50 -2.29
#